data_AF-A0ABD3GR31-F1
#
_entry.id   AF-A0ABD3GR31-F1
#
_cell.length_a   1.000
_cell.length_b   1.000
_cell.length_c   1.000
_cell.angle_alpha   90.00
_cell.angle_beta   90.00
_cell.angle_gamma   90.00
#
_symmetry.space_group_name_H-M   'P 1'
#
loop_
_entity.id
_entity.type
_entity.pdbx_description
1 polymer ?
#
loop_
_entity_poly.entity_id
_entity_poly.type
_entity_poly.pdbx_seq_one_letter_code
_entity_poly.pdbx_strand_id
1 'polypeptide(L)'
;MEVQHSNECQGCEGQVSRQFVKECWHKCGCSMGCGNRVIQKGITRKLQIFFTHEGKGWGLRTREQLPAGAFVCEYVWKILTNMEQEERNNNAKADPTVTHTYPILLDGDWCSKKGLKDKEALCLDATFFGNVARFINHRLAPS
;
A
#
# COMPACT_ATOMS: atom_id res chain seq x y z
N MET A 1 -23.10 -31.95 21.00
CA MET A 1 -21.72 -32.42 20.78
C MET A 1 -20.84 -31.18 20.76
N GLU A 2 -20.07 -30.98 21.82
CA GLU A 2 -19.17 -29.85 21.97
C GLU A 2 -18.02 -29.96 20.96
N VAL A 3 -17.81 -28.90 20.19
CA VAL A 3 -16.64 -28.80 19.32
C VAL A 3 -15.45 -28.48 20.22
N GLN A 4 -14.62 -29.49 20.49
CA GLN A 4 -13.33 -29.30 21.13
C GLN A 4 -12.46 -28.42 20.22
N HIS A 5 -12.19 -27.18 20.65
CA HIS A 5 -11.15 -26.36 20.04
C HIS A 5 -9.79 -26.95 20.44
N SER A 6 -9.17 -27.70 19.53
CA SER A 6 -7.77 -28.05 19.62
C SER A 6 -6.93 -26.77 19.61
N ASN A 7 -6.19 -26.53 20.69
CA ASN A 7 -5.31 -25.37 20.89
C ASN A 7 -3.96 -25.50 20.15
N GLU A 8 -3.97 -26.11 18.97
CA GLU A 8 -2.79 -26.18 18.09
C GLU A 8 -3.11 -25.41 16.81
N CYS A 9 -2.48 -24.23 16.69
CA CYS A 9 -2.58 -23.40 15.50
C CYS A 9 -1.85 -24.11 14.35
N GLN A 10 -2.56 -24.98 13.63
CA GLN A 10 -2.13 -25.46 12.31
C GLN A 10 -1.81 -24.22 11.48
N GLY A 11 -0.58 -24.17 10.95
CA GLY A 11 -0.03 -22.97 10.31
C GLY A 11 -1.01 -22.39 9.28
N CYS A 12 -1.26 -21.09 9.37
CA CYS A 12 -1.92 -20.31 8.33
C CYS A 12 -1.16 -20.49 6.99
N GLU A 13 -1.57 -21.42 6.14
CA GLU A 13 -0.89 -21.68 4.85
C GLU A 13 -1.02 -20.53 3.85
N GLY A 14 -1.82 -19.51 4.16
CA GLY A 14 -2.15 -18.44 3.23
C GLY A 14 -3.09 -18.96 2.15
N GLN A 15 -4.25 -18.33 1.98
CA GLN A 15 -5.20 -18.77 0.97
C GLN A 15 -4.88 -18.08 -0.37
N VAL A 16 -4.44 -18.87 -1.34
CA VAL A 16 -3.90 -18.42 -2.64
C VAL A 16 -4.96 -17.81 -3.57
N SER A 17 -6.25 -18.03 -3.31
CA SER A 17 -7.33 -17.56 -4.19
C SER A 17 -8.42 -16.80 -3.42
N ARG A 18 -8.26 -15.49 -3.28
CA ARG A 18 -9.34 -14.59 -2.88
C ARG A 18 -9.34 -13.39 -3.83
N GLN A 19 -10.51 -12.81 -4.08
CA GLN A 19 -10.64 -11.54 -4.80
C GLN A 19 -9.91 -10.38 -4.10
N PHE A 20 -9.57 -10.54 -2.82
CA PHE A 20 -8.89 -9.55 -1.98
C PHE A 20 -7.87 -10.23 -1.06
N VAL A 21 -6.78 -9.52 -0.77
CA VAL A 21 -5.75 -9.97 0.18
C VAL A 21 -6.21 -9.64 1.61
N LYS A 22 -6.26 -10.65 2.49
CA LYS A 22 -6.56 -10.46 3.92
C LYS A 22 -5.51 -11.15 4.77
N GLU A 23 -4.72 -10.35 5.47
CA GLU A 23 -3.70 -10.87 6.36
C GLU A 23 -4.26 -11.38 7.69
N CYS A 24 -3.52 -12.30 8.30
CA CYS A 24 -3.72 -12.65 9.70
C CYS A 24 -3.40 -11.44 10.57
N TRP A 25 -4.20 -11.21 11.62
CA TRP A 25 -4.03 -10.10 12.55
C TRP A 25 -4.02 -10.62 14.00
N HIS A 26 -4.05 -9.74 15.00
CA HIS A 26 -3.88 -10.15 16.41
C HIS A 26 -4.88 -11.24 16.87
N LYS A 27 -6.10 -11.28 16.31
CA LYS A 27 -7.10 -12.31 16.64
C LYS A 27 -6.85 -13.68 16.01
N CYS A 28 -5.85 -13.83 15.14
CA CYS A 28 -5.55 -15.10 14.50
C CYS A 28 -4.80 -16.07 15.42
N GLY A 29 -4.18 -15.60 16.50
CA GLY A 29 -3.35 -16.42 17.40
C GLY A 29 -1.98 -16.84 16.83
N CYS A 30 -1.77 -16.76 15.50
CA CYS A 30 -0.49 -17.07 14.87
C CYS A 30 0.58 -15.99 15.13
N SER A 31 1.85 -16.41 15.17
CA SER A 31 3.00 -15.52 15.37
C SER A 31 3.32 -14.67 14.12
N MET A 32 4.30 -13.76 14.24
CA MET A 32 4.86 -13.03 13.11
C MET A 32 5.54 -13.94 12.07
N GLY A 33 5.82 -15.20 12.40
CA GLY A 33 6.31 -16.19 11.43
C GLY A 33 5.25 -16.62 10.40
N CYS A 34 3.97 -16.35 10.62
CA CYS A 34 2.87 -16.73 9.73
C CYS A 34 3.12 -16.34 8.27
N GLY A 35 2.87 -17.26 7.34
CA GLY A 35 2.98 -17.00 5.89
C GLY A 35 2.00 -15.93 5.40
N ASN A 36 0.86 -15.79 6.07
CA ASN A 36 -0.19 -14.81 5.77
C ASN A 36 -0.05 -13.48 6.55
N ARG A 37 1.17 -13.09 6.92
CA ARG A 37 1.55 -11.79 7.52
C ARG A 37 2.70 -11.17 6.72
N VAL A 38 2.53 -11.05 5.39
CA VAL A 38 3.58 -10.62 4.47
C VAL A 38 3.80 -9.11 4.56
N ILE A 39 2.73 -8.32 4.45
CA ILE A 39 2.71 -6.87 4.49
C ILE A 39 3.16 -6.38 5.87
N GLN A 40 2.66 -6.99 6.95
CA GLN A 40 3.08 -6.70 8.33
C GLN A 40 4.58 -6.91 8.61
N LYS A 41 5.30 -7.69 7.78
CA LYS A 41 6.76 -7.86 7.90
C LYS A 41 7.54 -6.72 7.22
N GLY A 42 6.85 -5.81 6.55
CA GLY A 42 7.46 -4.69 5.83
C GLY A 42 8.26 -5.13 4.60
N ILE A 43 9.18 -4.25 4.17
CA ILE A 43 10.02 -4.49 2.99
C ILE A 43 11.08 -5.54 3.33
N THR A 44 10.98 -6.70 2.69
CA THR A 44 11.92 -7.83 2.86
C THR A 44 12.82 -8.04 1.64
N ARG A 45 12.57 -7.30 0.55
CA ARG A 45 13.30 -7.42 -0.71
C ARG A 45 14.41 -6.38 -0.82
N LYS A 46 15.48 -6.71 -1.53
CA LYS A 46 16.59 -5.78 -1.79
C LYS A 46 16.19 -4.78 -2.88
N LEU A 47 15.74 -3.61 -2.47
CA LEU A 47 15.34 -2.51 -3.37
C LEU A 47 16.48 -1.50 -3.54
N GLN A 48 16.60 -0.92 -4.74
CA GLN A 48 17.53 0.15 -5.04
C GLN A 48 16.81 1.29 -5.75
N ILE A 49 16.99 2.50 -5.20
CA ILE A 49 16.65 3.74 -5.90
C ILE A 49 17.80 4.07 -6.86
N PHE A 50 17.46 4.36 -8.11
CA PHE A 50 18.44 4.69 -9.16
C PHE A 50 17.92 5.81 -10.06
N PHE A 51 18.82 6.51 -10.75
CA PHE A 51 18.42 7.50 -11.75
C PHE A 51 18.20 6.81 -13.10
N THR A 52 17.05 7.04 -13.72
CA THR A 52 16.68 6.42 -14.99
C THR A 52 17.38 7.09 -16.16
N HIS A 53 17.75 6.31 -17.19
CA HIS A 53 18.36 6.84 -18.40
C HIS A 53 17.33 7.40 -19.40
N GLU A 54 16.07 6.99 -19.29
CA GLU A 54 14.97 7.35 -20.20
C GLU A 54 14.33 8.72 -19.89
N GLY A 55 14.96 9.55 -19.04
CA GLY A 55 14.43 10.86 -18.67
C GLY A 55 13.24 10.84 -17.72
N LYS A 56 12.93 9.70 -17.08
CA LYS A 56 11.83 9.57 -16.09
C LYS A 56 12.23 10.02 -14.67
N GLY A 57 13.44 10.55 -14.50
CA GLY A 57 13.98 10.94 -13.20
C GLY A 57 14.40 9.72 -12.38
N TRP A 58 14.11 9.74 -11.07
CA TRP A 58 14.42 8.63 -10.17
C TRP A 58 13.48 7.43 -10.39
N GLY A 59 13.99 6.23 -10.13
CA GLY A 59 13.30 4.96 -10.32
C GLY A 59 13.62 3.97 -9.20
N LEU A 60 12.76 2.95 -9.04
CA LEU A 60 12.96 1.82 -8.12
C LEU A 60 13.22 0.54 -8.90
N ARG A 61 14.23 -0.24 -8.51
CA ARG A 61 14.51 -1.58 -9.06
C ARG A 61 14.86 -2.57 -7.96
N THR A 62 14.72 -3.87 -8.22
CA THR A 62 15.22 -4.91 -7.32
C THR A 62 16.70 -5.22 -7.59
N ARG A 63 17.42 -5.67 -6.56
CA ARG A 63 18.82 -6.13 -6.62
C ARG A 63 18.94 -7.66 -6.53
N GLU A 64 17.80 -8.32 -6.59
CA GLU A 64 17.65 -9.77 -6.56
C GLU A 64 16.49 -10.17 -7.48
N GLN A 65 16.45 -11.44 -7.87
CA GLN A 65 15.34 -11.98 -8.64
C GLN A 65 14.08 -11.94 -7.78
N LEU A 66 13.03 -11.30 -8.31
CA LEU A 66 11.75 -11.19 -7.65
C LEU A 66 10.79 -12.23 -8.24
N PRO A 67 10.32 -13.23 -7.46
CA PRO A 67 9.32 -14.17 -7.94
C PRO A 67 8.00 -13.47 -8.29
N ALA A 68 7.27 -14.00 -9.27
CA ALA A 68 5.93 -13.51 -9.59
C ALA A 68 5.01 -13.62 -8.36
N GLY A 69 4.22 -12.57 -8.12
CA GLY A 69 3.33 -12.47 -6.95
C GLY A 69 4.03 -12.11 -5.63
N ALA A 70 5.34 -11.87 -5.63
CA ALA A 70 6.04 -11.42 -4.44
C ALA A 70 5.66 -9.99 -4.05
N PHE A 71 5.50 -9.78 -2.74
CA PHE A 71 5.32 -8.45 -2.18
C PHE A 71 6.59 -7.60 -2.33
N VAL A 72 6.42 -6.36 -2.79
CA VAL A 72 7.51 -5.39 -3.02
C VAL A 72 7.62 -4.42 -1.85
N CYS A 73 6.62 -3.55 -1.69
CA CYS A 73 6.51 -2.59 -0.61
C CYS A 73 5.07 -2.05 -0.53
N GLU A 74 4.71 -1.49 0.61
CA GLU A 74 3.48 -0.74 0.79
C GLU A 74 3.57 0.61 0.05
N TYR A 75 2.44 1.16 -0.41
CA TYR A 75 2.39 2.52 -0.93
C TYR A 75 1.90 3.45 0.19
N VAL A 76 2.81 3.90 1.06
CA VAL A 76 2.47 4.60 2.33
C VAL A 76 2.76 6.08 2.25
N TRP A 77 1.75 6.89 2.57
CA TRP A 77 1.83 8.34 2.67
C TRP A 77 0.84 8.86 3.73
N LYS A 78 0.71 10.17 3.88
CA LYS A 78 -0.29 10.75 4.78
C LYS A 78 -1.69 10.48 4.23
N ILE A 79 -2.56 9.87 5.04
CA ILE A 79 -3.97 9.69 4.70
C ILE A 79 -4.71 11.00 4.97
N LEU A 80 -5.47 11.46 3.99
CA LEU A 80 -6.34 12.63 4.07
C LEU A 80 -7.73 12.27 3.51
N THR A 81 -8.72 13.05 3.88
CA THR A 81 -9.98 13.14 3.14
C THR A 81 -9.77 13.97 1.86
N ASN A 82 -10.63 13.77 0.86
CA ASN A 82 -10.64 14.60 -0.35
C ASN A 82 -10.85 16.08 0.00
N MET A 83 -11.68 16.40 1.00
CA MET A 83 -11.87 17.77 1.48
C MET A 83 -10.57 18.40 2.01
N GLU A 84 -9.83 17.69 2.87
CA GLU A 84 -8.53 18.18 3.37
C GLU A 84 -7.50 18.38 2.24
N GLN A 85 -7.54 17.54 1.21
CA GLN A 85 -6.67 17.66 0.04
C GLN A 85 -7.03 18.88 -0.83
N GLU A 86 -8.32 19.14 -1.04
CA GLU A 86 -8.79 20.33 -1.75
C GLU A 86 -8.38 21.61 -1.03
N GLU A 87 -8.56 21.68 0.29
CA GLU A 87 -8.13 22.81 1.11
C GLU A 87 -6.62 23.08 0.97
N ARG A 88 -5.81 22.02 1.00
CA ARG A 88 -4.36 22.14 0.77
C ARG A 88 -4.02 22.65 -0.61
N ASN A 89 -4.65 22.11 -1.64
CA ASN A 89 -4.42 22.55 -3.01
C ASN A 89 -4.84 24.02 -3.18
N ASN A 90 -5.92 24.46 -2.54
CA ASN A 90 -6.35 25.85 -2.57
C ASN A 90 -5.38 26.79 -1.84
N ASN A 91 -4.83 26.37 -0.69
CA ASN A 91 -3.81 27.13 0.03
C ASN A 91 -2.48 27.18 -0.74
N ALA A 92 -2.11 26.08 -1.41
CA ALA A 92 -0.90 25.97 -2.22
C ALA A 92 -0.94 26.86 -3.48
N LYS A 93 -2.12 27.16 -4.04
CA LYS A 93 -2.25 28.09 -5.19
C LYS A 93 -1.73 29.50 -4.92
N ALA A 94 -1.57 29.88 -3.65
CA ALA A 94 -0.98 31.16 -3.26
C ALA A 94 0.56 31.19 -3.41
N ASP A 95 1.21 30.02 -3.48
CA ASP A 95 2.67 29.90 -3.57
C ASP A 95 3.06 29.07 -4.82
N PRO A 96 3.64 29.70 -5.86
CA PRO A 96 4.03 29.01 -7.09
C PRO A 96 5.17 28.00 -6.90
N THR A 97 5.82 27.96 -5.74
CA THR A 97 6.85 26.97 -5.41
C THR A 97 6.26 25.63 -4.93
N VAL A 98 4.97 25.60 -4.56
CA VAL A 98 4.30 24.39 -4.08
C VAL A 98 3.79 23.57 -5.26
N THR A 99 4.37 22.37 -5.43
CA THR A 99 3.96 21.44 -6.49
C THR A 99 2.58 20.86 -6.16
N HIS A 100 1.66 20.89 -7.13
CA HIS A 100 0.36 20.25 -6.99
C HIS A 100 0.55 18.72 -6.92
N THR A 101 0.17 18.13 -5.79
CA THR A 101 0.23 16.69 -5.59
C THR A 101 -1.07 16.07 -6.07
N TYR A 102 -0.97 15.09 -6.97
CA TYR A 102 -2.12 14.29 -7.38
C TYR A 102 -2.34 13.20 -6.34
N PRO A 103 -3.40 13.30 -5.51
CA PRO A 103 -3.66 12.32 -4.48
C PRO A 103 -4.03 10.97 -5.11
N ILE A 104 -3.61 9.88 -4.48
CA ILE A 104 -4.09 8.54 -4.86
C ILE A 104 -5.31 8.22 -4.01
N LEU A 105 -6.47 8.07 -4.66
CA LEU A 105 -7.71 7.70 -3.98
C LEU A 105 -7.59 6.31 -3.36
N LEU A 106 -7.94 6.20 -2.09
CA LEU A 106 -8.08 4.95 -1.38
C LEU A 106 -9.51 4.47 -1.56
N ASP A 107 -9.71 3.43 -2.36
CA ASP A 107 -10.97 2.72 -2.43
C ASP A 107 -11.16 1.85 -1.17
N GLY A 108 -11.50 2.51 -0.07
CA GLY A 108 -11.71 1.91 1.24
C GLY A 108 -13.11 1.34 1.45
N ASP A 109 -13.99 1.40 0.44
CA ASP A 109 -15.40 1.03 0.57
C ASP A 109 -15.66 -0.47 0.40
N TRP A 110 -14.60 -1.28 0.26
CA TRP A 110 -14.71 -2.73 0.03
C TRP A 110 -15.60 -3.49 1.05
N CYS A 111 -15.82 -2.93 2.24
CA CYS A 111 -16.66 -3.54 3.28
C CYS A 111 -17.83 -2.69 3.77
N SER A 112 -18.03 -1.46 3.28
CA SER A 112 -19.17 -0.65 3.68
C SER A 112 -20.28 -0.77 2.63
N LYS A 113 -21.50 -1.11 3.08
CA LYS A 113 -22.69 -1.15 2.21
C LYS A 113 -23.16 0.27 1.82
N LYS A 114 -22.47 1.30 2.29
CA LYS A 114 -22.73 2.71 2.02
C LYS A 114 -21.49 3.31 1.39
N GLY A 115 -21.61 3.73 0.12
CA GLY A 115 -20.63 4.58 -0.53
C GLY A 115 -20.24 5.74 0.38
N LEU A 116 -18.94 5.92 0.60
CA LEU A 116 -18.42 7.16 1.17
C LEU A 116 -18.84 8.31 0.26
N LYS A 117 -19.27 9.42 0.84
CA LYS A 117 -19.47 10.64 0.06
C LYS A 117 -18.12 11.09 -0.49
N ASP A 118 -18.10 11.70 -1.67
CA ASP A 118 -16.87 12.12 -2.35
C ASP A 118 -15.91 12.93 -1.44
N LYS A 119 -16.45 13.84 -0.62
CA LYS A 119 -15.66 14.63 0.34
C LYS A 119 -15.04 13.83 1.48
N GLU A 120 -15.67 12.72 1.86
CA GLU A 120 -15.27 11.82 2.95
C GLU A 120 -14.37 10.68 2.45
N ALA A 121 -14.27 10.50 1.12
CA ALA A 121 -13.37 9.54 0.52
C ALA A 121 -11.92 9.85 0.92
N LEU A 122 -11.16 8.80 1.18
CA LEU A 122 -9.78 8.91 1.64
C LEU A 122 -8.82 8.90 0.45
N CYS A 123 -7.70 9.59 0.61
CA CYS A 123 -6.64 9.63 -0.35
C CYS A 123 -5.26 9.69 0.32
N LEU A 124 -4.23 9.34 -0.44
CA LEU A 124 -2.83 9.38 -0.02
C LEU A 124 -2.16 10.64 -0.56
N ASP A 125 -1.66 11.47 0.36
CA ASP A 125 -0.87 12.67 0.07
C ASP A 125 0.63 12.38 0.19
N ALA A 126 1.29 12.30 -0.97
CA ALA A 126 2.70 11.97 -1.09
C ALA A 126 3.67 13.16 -1.03
N THR A 127 3.19 14.37 -0.71
CA THR A 127 3.97 15.62 -0.86
C THR A 127 5.26 15.63 -0.05
N PHE A 128 5.19 15.24 1.24
CA PHE A 128 6.32 15.40 2.18
C PHE A 128 6.80 14.10 2.81
N PHE A 129 5.92 13.10 2.95
CA PHE A 129 6.19 11.91 3.77
C PHE A 129 5.75 10.61 3.11
N GLY A 130 6.68 9.68 2.96
CA GLY A 130 6.39 8.27 2.71
C GLY A 130 7.64 7.47 2.41
N ASN A 131 7.52 6.40 1.64
CA ASN A 131 8.57 5.40 1.50
C ASN A 131 9.16 5.28 0.07
N VAL A 132 9.94 4.24 -0.18
CA VAL A 132 10.59 4.01 -1.48
C VAL A 132 9.61 3.84 -2.65
N ALA A 133 8.33 3.58 -2.39
CA ALA A 133 7.32 3.36 -3.42
C ALA A 133 7.08 4.60 -4.32
N ARG A 134 7.39 5.82 -3.86
CA ARG A 134 7.29 7.04 -4.70
C ARG A 134 8.19 7.02 -5.94
N PHE A 135 9.21 6.16 -5.95
CA PHE A 135 10.14 6.03 -7.06
C PHE A 135 9.71 4.94 -8.05
N ILE A 136 8.54 4.31 -7.87
CA ILE A 136 7.98 3.38 -8.85
C ILE A 136 7.40 4.19 -10.01
N ASN A 137 8.00 4.06 -11.18
CA ASN A 137 7.56 4.76 -12.38
C ASN A 137 6.41 4.02 -13.08
N HIS A 138 5.55 4.79 -13.73
CA HIS A 138 4.52 4.26 -14.61
C HIS A 138 5.15 3.58 -15.85
N ARG A 139 4.56 2.46 -16.27
CA ARG A 139 4.88 1.76 -17.51
C ARG A 139 3.60 1.17 -18.10
N LEU A 140 3.38 1.34 -19.40
CA LEU A 140 2.21 0.81 -20.11
C LEU A 140 2.10 -0.72 -20.05
N ALA A 141 3.24 -1.40 -20.05
CA ALA A 141 3.36 -2.84 -19.86
C ALA A 141 4.17 -3.13 -18.59
N PRO A 142 3.53 -3.26 -17.42
CA PRO A 142 4.22 -3.59 -16.18
C PRO A 142 4.78 -5.02 -16.24
N SER A 143 5.90 -5.21 -15.54
CA SER A 143 6.65 -6.48 -15.43
C SER A 143 6.09 -7.39 -14.36
#